data_AF-A0A1Z9YHJ0-F1
#
_entry.id   AF-A0A1Z9YHJ0-F1
#
_cell.length_a   1.000
_cell.length_b   1.000
_cell.length_c   1.000
_cell.angle_alpha   90.00
_cell.angle_beta   90.00
_cell.angle_gamma   90.00
#
_symmetry.space_group_name_H-M   'P 1'
#
loop_
_entity.id
_entity.type
_entity.pdbx_description
1 polymer ?
#
loop_
_entity_poly.entity_id
_entity_poly.type
_entity_poly.pdbx_seq_one_letter_code
_entity_poly.pdbx_strand_id
1 'polypeptide(L)'
;MSYSSPTLTFSLDVLNGADFDLSATYGKGETERCVETPWVAKTFAEAERVLDIGLAMSHPDYLGLMIGFLNKGGVIEGADIIKPERVKTRYPEGWRDQILEIPVHIGDVRKMDFSDKPFDAITCISTLEHIGFDAPSDRTDTAFDRPTELDDLPGRSPEADRDALAAFRKALKPGGVLCLTVPGGEGATRTIQDSTGRWAAYLEYGPETWPALASLPGFELVELVGFSEQEEGWKACEPFEKVYEASVGDDGFPRGCIMAMLKAV
;
A
#
# COMPACT_ATOMS: atom_id res chain seq x y z
N MET A 1 -4.85 25.35 -2.11
CA MET A 1 -6.06 24.85 -1.41
C MET A 1 -5.69 23.59 -0.64
N SER A 2 -6.16 23.39 0.59
CA SER A 2 -5.96 22.13 1.32
C SER A 2 -6.84 21.04 0.70
N TYR A 3 -6.24 19.92 0.30
CA TYR A 3 -6.99 18.75 -0.17
C TYR A 3 -7.84 18.18 0.97
N SER A 4 -9.05 17.73 0.67
CA SER A 4 -9.92 17.02 1.61
C SER A 4 -10.89 16.15 0.82
N SER A 5 -11.22 14.99 1.38
CA SER A 5 -12.21 14.06 0.87
C SER A 5 -12.99 13.45 2.04
N PRO A 6 -14.14 12.80 1.79
CA PRO A 6 -14.83 12.00 2.80
C PRO A 6 -13.95 10.89 3.38
N THR A 7 -13.19 10.19 2.54
CA THR A 7 -12.25 9.12 2.94
C THR A 7 -11.21 9.64 3.93
N LEU A 8 -10.54 10.75 3.60
CA LEU A 8 -9.54 11.35 4.47
C LEU A 8 -10.16 11.83 5.79
N THR A 9 -11.32 12.49 5.73
CA THR A 9 -11.99 12.99 6.94
C THR A 9 -12.29 11.84 7.90
N PHE A 10 -12.90 10.77 7.39
CA PHE A 10 -13.20 9.59 8.19
C PHE A 10 -11.93 8.89 8.71
N SER A 11 -10.88 8.79 7.90
CA SER A 11 -9.61 8.19 8.32
C SER A 11 -8.93 9.00 9.43
N LEU A 12 -9.03 10.33 9.40
CA LEU A 12 -8.56 11.19 10.49
C LEU A 12 -9.41 11.00 11.76
N ASP A 13 -10.72 10.77 11.63
CA ASP A 13 -11.56 10.44 12.78
C ASP A 13 -11.14 9.09 13.39
N VAL A 14 -10.86 8.07 12.56
CA VAL A 14 -10.34 6.76 13.03
C VAL A 14 -8.99 6.92 13.72
N LEU A 15 -8.07 7.71 13.15
CA LEU A 15 -6.79 8.07 13.80
C LEU A 15 -7.00 8.75 15.17
N ASN A 16 -8.15 9.38 15.39
CA ASN A 16 -8.54 10.04 16.63
C ASN A 16 -9.47 9.20 17.51
N GLY A 17 -9.61 7.90 17.22
CA GLY A 17 -10.32 6.93 18.06
C GLY A 17 -11.77 6.66 17.64
N ALA A 18 -12.21 7.12 16.46
CA ALA A 18 -13.45 6.62 15.87
C ALA A 18 -13.30 5.15 15.46
N ASP A 19 -14.41 4.42 15.49
CA ASP A 19 -14.43 3.01 15.09
C ASP A 19 -14.50 2.87 13.56
N PHE A 20 -13.80 1.86 13.03
CA PHE A 20 -13.87 1.46 11.63
C PHE A 20 -14.68 0.16 11.54
N ASP A 21 -15.99 0.31 11.35
CA ASP A 21 -16.95 -0.79 11.26
C ASP A 21 -16.77 -1.58 9.95
N LEU A 22 -16.05 -2.70 10.01
CA LEU A 22 -15.80 -3.57 8.87
C LEU A 22 -17.08 -4.16 8.24
N SER A 23 -18.23 -4.11 8.92
CA SER A 23 -19.51 -4.59 8.37
C SER A 23 -20.24 -3.55 7.50
N ALA A 24 -19.81 -2.28 7.55
CA ALA A 24 -20.39 -1.20 6.78
C ALA A 24 -19.94 -1.20 5.31
N THR A 25 -20.63 -0.38 4.50
CA THR A 25 -20.28 -0.13 3.10
C THR A 25 -19.65 1.25 2.96
N TYR A 26 -18.57 1.35 2.18
CA TYR A 26 -17.77 2.57 2.05
C TYR A 26 -17.58 2.99 0.59
N GLY A 27 -17.48 4.30 0.34
CA GLY A 27 -16.96 4.84 -0.93
C GLY A 27 -17.66 4.36 -2.21
N LYS A 28 -18.96 4.64 -2.35
CA LYS A 28 -19.69 4.35 -3.61
C LYS A 28 -19.02 5.05 -4.80
N GLY A 29 -18.49 4.26 -5.74
CA GLY A 29 -17.78 4.76 -6.92
C GLY A 29 -16.37 5.31 -6.64
N GLU A 30 -15.83 5.04 -5.45
CA GLU A 30 -14.46 5.38 -5.06
C GLU A 30 -13.52 4.18 -5.29
N THR A 31 -12.21 4.44 -5.25
CA THR A 31 -11.20 3.38 -5.22
C THR A 31 -11.14 2.66 -3.87
N GLU A 32 -10.38 1.57 -3.78
CA GLU A 32 -10.11 0.81 -2.56
C GLU A 32 -9.54 1.67 -1.42
N ARG A 33 -9.00 2.86 -1.74
CA ARG A 33 -8.50 3.83 -0.74
C ARG A 33 -9.55 4.20 0.30
N CYS A 34 -10.85 4.10 -0.01
CA CYS A 34 -11.93 4.35 0.94
C CYS A 34 -11.96 3.36 2.11
N VAL A 35 -11.35 2.17 1.98
CA VAL A 35 -11.23 1.16 3.05
C VAL A 35 -9.79 0.96 3.51
N GLU A 36 -8.79 1.13 2.64
CA GLU A 36 -7.38 1.01 3.04
C GLU A 36 -6.94 2.16 3.95
N THR A 37 -7.33 3.41 3.65
CA THR A 37 -6.91 4.57 4.44
C THR A 37 -7.40 4.50 5.90
N PRO A 38 -8.69 4.23 6.21
CA PRO A 38 -9.13 4.06 7.59
C PRO A 38 -8.53 2.81 8.26
N TRP A 39 -8.22 1.75 7.51
CA TRP A 39 -7.49 0.60 8.04
C TRP A 39 -6.09 0.95 8.53
N VAL A 40 -5.35 1.73 7.75
CA VAL A 40 -4.03 2.22 8.17
C VAL A 40 -4.14 3.19 9.33
N ALA A 41 -5.22 3.98 9.40
CA ALA A 41 -5.46 4.86 10.53
C ALA A 41 -5.53 4.11 11.88
N LYS A 42 -6.11 2.89 11.92
CA LYS A 42 -6.03 2.01 13.10
C LYS A 42 -4.59 1.69 13.49
N THR A 43 -3.72 1.49 12.51
CA THR A 43 -2.29 1.20 12.74
C THR A 43 -1.56 2.42 13.28
N PHE A 44 -1.77 3.59 12.66
CA PHE A 44 -1.18 4.85 13.11
C PHE A 44 -1.66 5.27 14.50
N ALA A 45 -2.89 4.92 14.89
CA ALA A 45 -3.39 5.21 16.23
C ALA A 45 -2.60 4.51 17.35
N GLU A 46 -1.98 3.36 17.05
CA GLU A 46 -1.29 2.50 18.01
C GLU A 46 0.24 2.50 17.85
N ALA A 47 0.79 3.18 16.84
CA ALA A 47 2.21 3.22 16.54
C ALA A 47 2.83 4.59 16.86
N GLU A 48 4.09 4.62 17.30
CA GLU A 48 4.85 5.87 17.45
C GLU A 48 5.74 6.11 16.23
N ARG A 49 6.42 5.06 15.75
CA ARG A 49 7.37 5.13 14.65
C ARG A 49 7.04 4.11 13.56
N VAL A 50 6.77 4.63 12.35
CA VAL A 50 6.33 3.85 11.20
C VAL A 50 7.32 3.94 10.05
N LEU A 51 7.55 2.81 9.38
CA LEU A 51 8.19 2.76 8.07
C LEU A 51 7.11 2.54 7.00
N ASP A 52 6.97 3.51 6.09
CA ASP A 52 6.06 3.43 4.96
C ASP A 52 6.77 2.93 3.70
N ILE A 53 6.19 1.93 3.03
CA ILE A 53 6.74 1.34 1.81
C ILE A 53 5.93 1.83 0.62
N GLY A 54 6.58 2.52 -0.34
CA GLY A 54 5.92 3.03 -1.56
C GLY A 54 5.38 4.46 -1.47
N LEU A 55 5.96 5.29 -0.60
CA LEU A 55 5.48 6.65 -0.28
C LEU A 55 5.30 7.56 -1.51
N ALA A 56 6.22 7.51 -2.49
CA ALA A 56 6.40 8.58 -3.46
C ALA A 56 5.14 8.81 -4.32
N MET A 57 4.43 7.74 -4.67
CA MET A 57 3.25 7.78 -5.55
C MET A 57 1.92 7.65 -4.80
N SER A 58 1.94 7.70 -3.47
CA SER A 58 0.78 7.53 -2.60
C SER A 58 -0.41 8.43 -2.96
N HIS A 59 -1.61 7.89 -2.75
CA HIS A 59 -2.87 8.60 -2.97
C HIS A 59 -2.98 9.80 -2.00
N PRO A 60 -3.57 10.95 -2.42
CA PRO A 60 -3.72 12.12 -1.55
C PRO A 60 -4.45 11.86 -0.22
N ASP A 61 -5.41 10.94 -0.17
CA ASP A 61 -6.06 10.53 1.10
C ASP A 61 -5.07 9.90 2.07
N TYR A 62 -4.20 9.02 1.56
CA TYR A 62 -3.21 8.36 2.39
C TYR A 62 -2.12 9.34 2.86
N LEU A 63 -1.66 10.22 1.96
CA LEU A 63 -0.74 11.31 2.32
C LEU A 63 -1.34 12.24 3.38
N GLY A 64 -2.62 12.60 3.25
CA GLY A 64 -3.32 13.41 4.25
C GLY A 64 -3.40 12.73 5.62
N LEU A 65 -3.62 11.42 5.66
CA LEU A 65 -3.58 10.63 6.89
C LEU A 65 -2.18 10.65 7.51
N MET A 66 -1.12 10.46 6.72
CA MET A 66 0.27 10.55 7.17
C MET A 66 0.57 11.92 7.78
N ILE A 67 0.12 13.00 7.15
CA ILE A 67 0.22 14.35 7.73
C ILE A 67 -0.53 14.46 9.05
N GLY A 68 -1.74 13.91 9.15
CA GLY A 68 -2.49 13.82 10.40
C GLY A 68 -1.71 13.14 11.51
N PHE A 69 -1.06 12.01 11.21
CA PHE A 69 -0.23 11.26 12.16
C PHE A 69 1.02 12.04 12.60
N LEU A 70 1.74 12.65 11.66
CA LEU A 70 2.89 13.53 11.95
C LEU A 70 2.49 14.71 12.86
N ASN A 71 1.34 15.33 12.58
CA ASN A 71 0.83 16.45 13.39
C ASN A 71 0.45 16.04 14.82
N LYS A 72 0.20 14.75 15.06
CA LYS A 72 -0.02 14.18 16.40
C LYS A 72 1.29 13.79 17.11
N GLY A 73 2.44 14.00 16.48
CA GLY A 73 3.76 13.66 17.02
C GLY A 73 4.26 12.27 16.62
N GLY A 74 3.56 11.58 15.72
CA GLY A 74 4.04 10.35 15.11
C GLY A 74 5.29 10.58 14.26
N VAL A 75 6.08 9.53 14.05
CA VAL A 75 7.31 9.56 13.25
C VAL A 75 7.16 8.63 12.06
N ILE A 76 7.35 9.17 10.85
CA ILE A 76 7.37 8.38 9.61
C ILE A 76 8.74 8.45 8.97
N GLU A 77 9.23 7.31 8.51
CA GLU A 77 10.26 7.22 7.46
C GLU A 77 9.67 6.46 6.26
N GLY A 78 10.07 6.80 5.05
CA GLY A 78 9.66 6.11 3.83
C GLY A 78 10.77 5.23 3.25
N ALA A 79 10.40 4.20 2.50
CA ALA A 79 11.29 3.48 1.60
C ALA A 79 10.64 3.38 0.22
N ASP A 80 11.36 3.82 -0.81
CA ASP A 80 10.83 3.87 -2.17
C ASP A 80 11.96 3.81 -3.21
N ILE A 81 11.70 3.25 -4.40
CA ILE A 81 12.62 3.33 -5.52
C ILE A 81 12.61 4.72 -6.16
N ILE A 82 11.51 5.47 -6.02
CA ILE A 82 11.31 6.81 -6.56
C ILE A 82 11.59 7.86 -5.49
N LYS A 83 12.38 8.87 -5.85
CA LYS A 83 12.56 10.08 -5.04
C LYS A 83 11.27 10.92 -5.03
N PRO A 84 10.69 11.28 -3.87
CA PRO A 84 9.49 12.12 -3.80
C PRO A 84 9.56 13.41 -4.63
N GLU A 85 10.74 14.03 -4.74
CA GLU A 85 10.96 15.26 -5.51
C GLU A 85 10.67 15.10 -7.01
N ARG A 86 10.80 13.87 -7.54
CA ARG A 86 10.53 13.54 -8.95
C ARG A 86 9.05 13.64 -9.28
N VAL A 87 8.20 13.49 -8.28
CA VAL A 87 6.74 13.41 -8.41
C VAL A 87 6.00 14.44 -7.56
N LYS A 88 6.73 15.44 -7.02
CA LYS A 88 6.21 16.49 -6.11
C LYS A 88 5.00 17.28 -6.64
N THR A 89 4.80 17.30 -7.96
CA THR A 89 3.64 17.96 -8.59
C THR A 89 2.34 17.20 -8.32
N ARG A 90 2.42 15.92 -7.97
CA ARG A 90 1.28 15.09 -7.53
C ARG A 90 0.83 15.43 -6.11
N TYR A 91 1.72 15.98 -5.28
CA TYR A 91 1.39 16.28 -3.89
C TYR A 91 0.49 17.51 -3.77
N PRO A 92 -0.57 17.43 -2.93
CA PRO A 92 -1.38 18.59 -2.59
C PRO A 92 -0.50 19.75 -2.11
N GLU A 93 -0.71 20.93 -2.69
CA GLU A 93 0.14 22.11 -2.45
C GLU A 93 0.30 22.43 -0.95
N GLY A 94 -0.78 22.29 -0.17
CA GLY A 94 -0.77 22.60 1.27
C GLY A 94 0.04 21.64 2.15
N TRP A 95 0.43 20.48 1.63
CA TRP A 95 1.20 19.46 2.37
C TRP A 95 2.53 19.12 1.70
N ARG A 96 2.77 19.63 0.49
CA ARG A 96 3.93 19.25 -0.33
C ARG A 96 5.25 19.35 0.42
N ASP A 97 5.50 20.47 1.09
CA ASP A 97 6.76 20.68 1.78
C ASP A 97 6.91 19.70 2.96
N GLN A 98 5.85 19.48 3.74
CA GLN A 98 5.84 18.52 4.84
C GLN A 98 6.03 17.07 4.36
N ILE A 99 5.45 16.69 3.20
CA ILE A 99 5.67 15.38 2.58
C ILE A 99 7.13 15.23 2.15
N LEU A 100 7.72 16.27 1.56
CA LEU A 100 9.12 16.27 1.13
C LEU A 100 10.13 16.30 2.30
N GLU A 101 9.68 16.67 3.50
CA GLU A 101 10.48 16.60 4.73
C GLU A 101 10.52 15.20 5.36
N ILE A 102 9.63 14.28 4.95
CA ILE A 102 9.66 12.88 5.41
C ILE A 102 10.96 12.24 4.91
N PRO A 103 11.82 11.69 5.79
CA PRO A 103 13.02 10.98 5.35
C PRO A 103 12.65 9.76 4.50
N VAL A 104 13.13 9.69 3.25
CA VAL A 104 12.89 8.54 2.37
C VAL A 104 14.21 7.86 1.99
N HIS A 105 14.28 6.56 2.27
CA HIS A 105 15.38 5.69 1.88
C HIS A 105 15.17 5.24 0.44
N ILE A 106 16.09 5.64 -0.45
CA ILE A 106 15.92 5.43 -1.90
C ILE A 106 16.55 4.10 -2.33
N GLY A 107 15.74 3.20 -2.88
CA GLY A 107 16.19 1.94 -3.45
C GLY A 107 15.20 0.79 -3.32
N ASP A 108 15.68 -0.41 -3.66
CA ASP A 108 14.90 -1.64 -3.56
C ASP A 108 14.83 -2.11 -2.10
N VAL A 109 13.62 -2.06 -1.51
CA VAL A 109 13.40 -2.38 -0.09
C VAL A 109 13.83 -3.80 0.29
N ARG A 110 13.83 -4.76 -0.65
CA ARG A 110 14.28 -6.13 -0.43
C ARG A 110 15.77 -6.21 -0.05
N LYS A 111 16.53 -5.15 -0.32
CA LYS A 111 17.98 -5.05 -0.09
C LYS A 111 18.34 -4.06 1.02
N MET A 112 17.35 -3.38 1.60
CA MET A 112 17.58 -2.42 2.67
C MET A 112 17.70 -3.11 4.03
N ASP A 113 18.44 -2.48 4.93
CA ASP A 113 18.58 -2.94 6.31
C ASP A 113 18.21 -1.80 7.26
N PHE A 114 17.16 -2.04 8.06
CA PHE A 114 16.64 -1.12 9.05
C PHE A 114 16.80 -1.65 10.48
N SER A 115 17.57 -2.72 10.67
CA SER A 115 17.67 -3.46 11.93
C SER A 115 18.29 -2.66 13.08
N ASP A 116 19.04 -1.60 12.80
CA ASP A 116 19.66 -0.73 13.82
C ASP A 116 18.62 0.08 14.61
N LYS A 117 17.49 0.45 13.99
CA LYS A 117 16.43 1.29 14.59
C LYS A 117 15.05 0.78 14.19
N PRO A 118 14.63 -0.36 14.76
CA PRO A 118 13.42 -1.04 14.32
C PRO A 118 12.16 -0.22 14.60
N PHE A 119 11.15 -0.44 13.77
CA PHE A 119 9.87 0.29 13.75
C PHE A 119 8.80 -0.42 14.58
N ASP A 120 7.81 0.34 15.05
CA ASP A 120 6.62 -0.20 15.73
C ASP A 120 5.67 -0.83 14.72
N ALA A 121 5.53 -0.15 13.57
CA ALA A 121 4.74 -0.64 12.46
C ALA A 121 5.43 -0.40 11.11
N ILE A 122 5.06 -1.23 10.14
CA ILE A 122 5.31 -1.02 8.72
C ILE A 122 3.95 -0.91 8.03
N THR A 123 3.82 0.07 7.14
CA THR A 123 2.68 0.19 6.23
C THR A 123 3.14 -0.13 4.81
N CYS A 124 2.50 -1.10 4.18
CA CYS A 124 2.76 -1.47 2.79
C CYS A 124 1.40 -1.55 2.08
N ILE A 125 0.99 -0.42 1.50
CA ILE A 125 -0.38 -0.20 1.06
C ILE A 125 -0.39 -0.13 -0.45
N SER A 126 -1.02 -1.14 -1.06
CA SER A 126 -1.01 -1.37 -2.51
C SER A 126 0.37 -1.10 -3.15
N THR A 127 1.39 -1.73 -2.59
CA THR A 127 2.80 -1.59 -3.01
C THR A 127 3.50 -2.93 -3.22
N LEU A 128 3.23 -3.94 -2.38
CA LEU A 128 3.91 -5.24 -2.44
C LEU A 128 3.74 -5.93 -3.81
N GLU A 129 2.57 -5.77 -4.43
CA GLU A 129 2.22 -6.24 -5.77
C GLU A 129 3.12 -5.69 -6.89
N HIS A 130 3.75 -4.54 -6.67
CA HIS A 130 4.64 -3.86 -7.62
C HIS A 130 6.12 -4.18 -7.36
N ILE A 131 6.47 -4.62 -6.15
CA ILE A 131 7.87 -4.90 -5.78
C ILE A 131 8.43 -5.98 -6.71
N GLY A 132 9.48 -5.61 -7.45
CA GLY A 132 10.18 -6.49 -8.37
C GLY A 132 9.75 -6.40 -9.84
N PHE A 133 8.73 -5.61 -10.17
CA PHE A 133 8.39 -5.26 -11.57
C PHE A 133 9.08 -3.97 -12.01
N ASP A 134 9.10 -2.96 -11.14
CA ASP A 134 9.50 -1.60 -11.51
C ASP A 134 10.98 -1.28 -11.20
N ALA A 135 11.52 -0.36 -11.99
CA ALA A 135 12.81 0.29 -11.77
C ALA A 135 12.67 1.82 -11.89
N PRO A 136 13.47 2.61 -11.16
CA PRO A 136 13.46 4.06 -11.28
C PRO A 136 14.04 4.51 -12.62
N SER A 137 13.52 5.60 -13.17
CA SER A 137 14.04 6.24 -14.37
C SER A 137 14.66 7.59 -14.06
N ASP A 138 15.77 7.91 -14.74
CA ASP A 138 16.41 9.23 -14.72
C ASP A 138 15.80 10.22 -15.75
N ARG A 139 14.83 9.77 -16.56
CA ARG A 139 14.22 10.59 -17.61
C ARG A 139 13.33 11.70 -17.04
N THR A 140 13.12 12.80 -17.76
CA THR A 140 12.28 13.91 -17.27
C THR A 140 10.77 13.66 -17.44
N ASP A 141 10.38 12.74 -18.32
CA ASP A 141 8.99 12.48 -18.71
C ASP A 141 8.32 11.33 -17.96
N THR A 142 9.10 10.54 -17.20
CA THR A 142 8.60 9.42 -16.39
C THR A 142 9.45 9.23 -15.15
N ALA A 143 8.83 8.81 -14.05
CA ALA A 143 9.53 8.40 -12.84
C ALA A 143 10.04 6.95 -12.91
N PHE A 144 9.37 6.09 -13.70
CA PHE A 144 9.66 4.66 -13.80
C PHE A 144 10.25 4.31 -15.18
N ASP A 145 11.16 3.35 -15.19
CA ASP A 145 11.77 2.80 -16.40
C ASP A 145 10.88 1.70 -17.00
N ARG A 146 9.72 2.14 -17.51
CA ARG A 146 8.69 1.28 -18.06
C ARG A 146 8.69 1.30 -19.60
N PRO A 147 8.43 0.16 -20.25
CA PRO A 147 8.38 0.09 -21.70
C PRO A 147 7.08 0.68 -22.27
N THR A 148 7.09 1.04 -23.55
CA THR A 148 5.89 1.43 -24.31
C THR A 148 5.22 0.26 -25.02
N GLU A 149 5.98 -0.83 -25.27
CA GLU A 149 5.47 -2.07 -25.83
C GLU A 149 5.23 -3.10 -24.71
N LEU A 150 4.12 -3.83 -24.78
CA LEU A 150 3.72 -4.80 -23.75
C LEU A 150 4.69 -5.99 -23.67
N ASP A 151 5.22 -6.44 -24.80
CA ASP A 151 6.14 -7.58 -24.89
C ASP A 151 7.49 -7.32 -24.20
N ASP A 152 7.83 -6.06 -23.94
CA ASP A 152 9.05 -5.64 -23.26
C ASP A 152 8.88 -5.57 -21.73
N LEU A 153 7.68 -5.84 -21.20
CA LEU A 153 7.40 -5.74 -19.77
C LEU A 153 8.17 -6.80 -18.97
N PRO A 154 8.95 -6.40 -17.95
CA PRO A 154 9.76 -7.34 -17.20
C PRO A 154 8.89 -8.28 -16.36
N GLY A 155 9.34 -9.53 -16.22
CA GLY A 155 8.76 -10.47 -15.28
C GLY A 155 9.20 -10.18 -13.83
N ARG A 156 8.41 -10.68 -12.88
CA ARG A 156 8.72 -10.61 -11.44
C ARG A 156 9.31 -11.93 -10.94
N SER A 157 10.30 -11.83 -10.06
CA SER A 157 10.84 -13.01 -9.36
C SER A 157 9.76 -13.66 -8.49
N PRO A 158 9.63 -15.00 -8.49
CA PRO A 158 8.68 -15.69 -7.61
C PRO A 158 9.00 -15.50 -6.12
N GLU A 159 10.23 -15.09 -5.79
CA GLU A 159 10.67 -14.86 -4.41
C GLU A 159 10.51 -13.42 -3.94
N ALA A 160 9.99 -12.52 -4.79
CA ALA A 160 9.93 -11.09 -4.49
C ALA A 160 9.16 -10.79 -3.19
N ASP A 161 8.05 -11.50 -2.95
CA ASP A 161 7.28 -11.39 -1.71
C ASP A 161 8.04 -11.87 -0.49
N ARG A 162 8.62 -13.07 -0.58
CA ARG A 162 9.43 -13.65 0.50
C ARG A 162 10.56 -12.72 0.91
N ASP A 163 11.29 -12.20 -0.08
CA ASP A 163 12.44 -11.33 0.15
C ASP A 163 12.00 -9.98 0.75
N ALA A 164 10.86 -9.44 0.32
CA ALA A 164 10.28 -8.22 0.89
C ALA A 164 9.83 -8.43 2.34
N LEU A 165 9.06 -9.48 2.63
CA LEU A 165 8.60 -9.80 3.98
C LEU A 165 9.77 -10.12 4.92
N ALA A 166 10.84 -10.76 4.43
CA ALA A 166 12.05 -10.98 5.21
C ALA A 166 12.74 -9.66 5.59
N ALA A 167 12.77 -8.67 4.68
CA ALA A 167 13.28 -7.33 4.98
C ALA A 167 12.37 -6.61 6.00
N PHE A 168 11.06 -6.65 5.81
CA PHE A 168 10.08 -6.06 6.74
C PHE A 168 10.19 -6.66 8.13
N ARG A 169 10.36 -7.99 8.23
CA ARG A 169 10.52 -8.67 9.51
C ARG A 169 11.75 -8.20 10.27
N LYS A 170 12.87 -7.94 9.59
CA LYS A 170 14.10 -7.41 10.21
C LYS A 170 13.96 -5.95 10.64
N ALA A 171 13.13 -5.18 9.93
CA ALA A 171 12.87 -3.78 10.21
C ALA A 171 11.90 -3.56 11.39
N LEU A 172 11.09 -4.57 11.75
CA LEU A 172 10.15 -4.48 12.87
C LEU A 172 10.80 -4.85 14.22
N LYS A 173 10.34 -4.18 15.28
CA LYS A 173 10.58 -4.61 16.67
C LYS A 173 9.94 -5.99 16.89
N PRO A 174 10.41 -6.79 17.86
CA PRO A 174 9.64 -7.94 18.34
C PRO A 174 8.23 -7.51 18.74
N GLY A 175 7.20 -8.16 18.17
CA GLY A 175 5.80 -7.79 18.39
C GLY A 175 5.30 -6.57 17.60
N GLY A 176 6.15 -5.91 16.81
CA GLY A 176 5.74 -4.87 15.86
C GLY A 176 4.87 -5.45 14.74
N VAL A 177 4.12 -4.58 14.05
CA VAL A 177 3.09 -5.02 13.09
C VAL A 177 3.36 -4.56 11.66
N LEU A 178 3.01 -5.39 10.70
CA LEU A 178 2.93 -5.05 9.28
C LEU A 178 1.45 -4.91 8.92
N CYS A 179 1.06 -3.69 8.57
CA CYS A 179 -0.22 -3.35 7.97
C CYS A 179 -0.06 -3.43 6.45
N LEU A 180 -0.64 -4.47 5.87
CA LEU A 180 -0.48 -4.83 4.46
C LEU A 180 -1.83 -4.76 3.76
N THR A 181 -1.85 -4.14 2.58
CA THR A 181 -2.96 -4.26 1.65
C THR A 181 -2.44 -4.60 0.25
N VAL A 182 -3.16 -5.48 -0.44
CA VAL A 182 -2.85 -5.91 -1.81
C VAL A 182 -4.14 -6.12 -2.61
N PRO A 183 -4.10 -5.97 -3.95
CA PRO A 183 -5.25 -6.28 -4.79
C PRO A 183 -5.60 -7.77 -4.68
N GLY A 184 -6.88 -8.07 -4.41
CA GLY A 184 -7.43 -9.41 -4.36
C GLY A 184 -8.19 -9.76 -5.64
N GLY A 185 -8.16 -11.03 -6.04
CA GLY A 185 -8.87 -11.54 -7.22
C GLY A 185 -8.45 -12.97 -7.57
N GLU A 186 -8.39 -13.30 -8.87
CA GLU A 186 -8.15 -14.69 -9.29
C GLU A 186 -6.70 -15.16 -9.09
N GLY A 187 -5.77 -14.22 -8.91
CA GLY A 187 -4.36 -14.53 -8.68
C GLY A 187 -3.55 -14.57 -9.97
N ALA A 188 -3.28 -13.41 -10.56
CA ALA A 188 -2.54 -13.31 -11.82
C ALA A 188 -1.69 -12.03 -11.88
N THR A 189 -0.65 -12.05 -12.72
CA THR A 189 0.01 -10.80 -13.12
C THR A 189 -0.94 -10.00 -14.01
N ARG A 190 -1.25 -8.78 -13.57
CA ARG A 190 -2.04 -7.80 -14.30
C ARG A 190 -1.14 -6.78 -14.94
N THR A 191 -1.62 -6.20 -16.02
CA THR A 191 -0.90 -5.17 -16.77
C THR A 191 -1.80 -3.97 -16.94
N ILE A 192 -1.24 -2.78 -16.75
CA ILE A 192 -1.94 -1.51 -16.91
C ILE A 192 -1.06 -0.54 -17.68
N GLN A 193 -1.67 0.27 -18.54
CA GLN A 193 -0.97 1.34 -19.21
C GLN A 193 -1.18 2.64 -18.43
N ASP A 194 -0.09 3.30 -18.05
CA ASP A 194 -0.17 4.58 -17.34
C ASP A 194 -0.54 5.73 -18.29
N SER A 195 -0.80 6.91 -17.71
CA SER A 195 -1.18 8.12 -18.46
C SER A 195 -0.12 8.62 -19.44
N THR A 196 1.10 8.07 -19.39
CA THR A 196 2.20 8.39 -20.31
C THR A 196 2.34 7.37 -21.45
N GLY A 197 1.43 6.39 -21.52
CA GLY A 197 1.44 5.34 -22.53
C GLY A 197 2.40 4.19 -22.23
N ARG A 198 2.91 4.08 -21.00
CA ARG A 198 3.86 3.02 -20.61
C ARG A 198 3.18 1.90 -19.86
N TRP A 199 3.64 0.68 -20.10
CA TRP A 199 3.11 -0.50 -19.45
C TRP A 199 3.74 -0.72 -18.08
N ALA A 200 2.90 -1.07 -17.12
CA ALA A 200 3.27 -1.53 -15.80
C ALA A 200 2.65 -2.90 -15.55
N ALA A 201 3.25 -3.67 -14.66
CA ALA A 201 2.67 -4.89 -14.12
C ALA A 201 2.51 -4.81 -12.61
N TYR A 202 1.55 -5.59 -12.10
CA TYR A 202 1.39 -5.86 -10.69
C TYR A 202 0.83 -7.25 -10.48
N LEU A 203 1.05 -7.83 -9.30
CA LEU A 203 0.48 -9.11 -8.92
C LEU A 203 -0.88 -8.90 -8.23
N GLU A 204 -1.95 -9.40 -8.83
CA GLU A 204 -3.22 -9.61 -8.12
C GLU A 204 -3.10 -10.90 -7.30
N TYR A 205 -3.55 -10.88 -6.05
CA TYR A 205 -3.45 -11.99 -5.12
C TYR A 205 -4.72 -12.82 -5.10
N GLY A 206 -4.57 -14.15 -5.17
CA GLY A 206 -5.67 -15.10 -5.30
C GLY A 206 -5.49 -16.33 -4.43
N PRO A 207 -6.30 -17.40 -4.68
CA PRO A 207 -6.34 -18.61 -3.85
C PRO A 207 -5.00 -19.34 -3.71
N GLU A 208 -4.08 -19.17 -4.66
CA GLU A 208 -2.74 -19.79 -4.59
C GLU A 208 -1.69 -18.85 -4.00
N THR A 209 -1.70 -17.57 -4.39
CA THR A 209 -0.65 -16.61 -4.03
C THR A 209 -0.83 -16.04 -2.62
N TRP A 210 -2.07 -15.79 -2.18
CA TRP A 210 -2.30 -15.25 -0.82
C TRP A 210 -1.92 -16.24 0.29
N PRO A 211 -2.36 -17.51 0.27
CA PRO A 211 -1.94 -18.46 1.31
C PRO A 211 -0.42 -18.71 1.34
N ALA A 212 0.24 -18.67 0.17
CA ALA A 212 1.69 -18.76 0.09
C ALA A 212 2.37 -17.58 0.82
N LEU A 213 1.86 -16.35 0.64
CA LEU A 213 2.32 -15.17 1.36
C LEU A 213 2.07 -15.29 2.87
N ALA A 214 0.84 -15.63 3.25
CA ALA A 214 0.40 -15.66 4.65
C ALA A 214 1.06 -16.77 5.48
N SER A 215 1.64 -17.79 4.83
CA SER A 215 2.36 -18.88 5.47
C SER A 215 3.88 -18.64 5.61
N LEU A 216 4.38 -17.49 5.15
CA LEU A 216 5.79 -17.15 5.28
C LEU A 216 6.22 -17.01 6.74
N PRO A 217 7.38 -17.57 7.13
CA PRO A 217 7.84 -17.54 8.51
C PRO A 217 8.19 -16.13 8.97
N GLY A 218 8.06 -15.88 10.28
CA GLY A 218 8.42 -14.61 10.92
C GLY A 218 7.22 -13.70 11.21
N PHE A 219 6.03 -14.06 10.73
CA PHE A 219 4.79 -13.36 11.06
C PHE A 219 3.70 -14.30 11.57
N GLU A 220 2.85 -13.75 12.43
CA GLU A 220 1.57 -14.31 12.83
C GLU A 220 0.44 -13.44 12.24
N LEU A 221 -0.55 -14.05 11.60
CA LEU A 221 -1.73 -13.34 11.13
C LEU A 221 -2.64 -12.95 12.30
N VAL A 222 -2.84 -11.65 12.49
CA VAL A 222 -3.67 -11.09 13.57
C VAL A 222 -5.07 -10.77 13.10
N GLU A 223 -5.19 -10.11 11.95
CA GLU A 223 -6.46 -9.67 11.38
C GLU A 223 -6.40 -9.86 9.86
N LEU A 224 -7.49 -10.34 9.27
CA LEU A 224 -7.63 -10.53 7.83
C LEU A 224 -9.05 -10.18 7.42
N VAL A 225 -9.17 -9.27 6.45
CA VAL A 225 -10.44 -8.94 5.82
C VAL A 225 -10.23 -8.76 4.31
N GLY A 226 -11.17 -9.27 3.53
CA GLY A 226 -11.25 -9.00 2.10
C GLY A 226 -12.36 -8.00 1.87
N PHE A 227 -12.13 -6.97 1.07
CA PHE A 227 -13.17 -6.05 0.59
C PHE A 227 -13.33 -6.21 -0.90
N SER A 228 -14.57 -6.10 -1.40
CA SER A 228 -14.85 -6.02 -2.82
C SER A 228 -15.69 -4.79 -3.13
N GLU A 229 -15.47 -4.20 -4.29
CA GLU A 229 -16.38 -3.18 -4.84
C GLU A 229 -17.73 -3.80 -5.20
N GLN A 230 -18.81 -3.15 -4.79
CA GLN A 230 -20.19 -3.50 -5.11
C GLN A 230 -20.94 -2.23 -5.57
N GLU A 231 -22.19 -2.38 -6.03
CA GLU A 231 -23.01 -1.28 -6.54
C GLU A 231 -23.14 -0.10 -5.56
N GLU A 232 -23.21 -0.40 -4.25
CA GLU A 232 -23.33 0.62 -3.20
C GLU A 232 -21.99 1.04 -2.58
N GLY A 233 -20.87 0.51 -3.08
CA GLY A 233 -19.53 0.77 -2.59
C GLY A 233 -18.79 -0.49 -2.14
N TRP A 234 -17.63 -0.29 -1.52
CA TRP A 234 -16.75 -1.32 -1.00
C TRP A 234 -17.34 -1.95 0.26
N LYS A 235 -17.42 -3.28 0.27
CA LYS A 235 -17.96 -4.05 1.39
C LYS A 235 -17.10 -5.26 1.70
N ALA A 236 -17.02 -5.61 2.98
CA ALA A 236 -16.32 -6.81 3.41
C ALA A 236 -16.93 -8.08 2.78
N CYS A 237 -16.04 -8.97 2.36
CA CYS A 237 -16.34 -10.27 1.79
C CYS A 237 -16.60 -11.27 2.91
N GLU A 238 -17.83 -11.78 2.95
CA GLU A 238 -18.21 -12.87 3.86
C GLU A 238 -18.80 -14.05 3.04
N PRO A 239 -18.11 -15.18 2.95
CA PRO A 239 -16.79 -15.47 3.54
C PRO A 239 -15.63 -14.74 2.82
N PHE A 240 -14.43 -14.72 3.44
CA PHE A 240 -13.25 -14.00 2.94
C PHE A 240 -12.93 -14.33 1.47
N GLU A 241 -13.07 -15.61 1.10
CA GLU A 241 -12.73 -16.14 -0.22
C GLU A 241 -13.50 -15.47 -1.37
N LYS A 242 -14.62 -14.78 -1.10
CA LYS A 242 -15.32 -13.98 -2.10
C LYS A 242 -14.48 -12.84 -2.67
N VAL A 243 -13.43 -12.40 -1.96
CA VAL A 243 -12.50 -11.39 -2.50
C VAL A 243 -11.82 -11.88 -3.78
N TYR A 244 -11.66 -13.20 -3.94
CA TYR A 244 -11.06 -13.79 -5.14
C TYR A 244 -11.97 -13.75 -6.37
N GLU A 245 -13.27 -13.54 -6.18
CA GLU A 245 -14.24 -13.35 -7.27
C GLU A 245 -14.24 -11.90 -7.77
N ALA A 246 -13.71 -10.96 -6.98
CA ALA A 246 -13.69 -9.53 -7.26
C ALA A 246 -12.41 -9.13 -8.03
N SER A 247 -12.16 -9.78 -9.16
CA SER A 247 -10.95 -9.55 -9.93
C SER A 247 -10.96 -8.20 -10.67
N VAL A 248 -9.79 -7.79 -11.17
CA VAL A 248 -9.56 -6.57 -11.93
C VAL A 248 -10.66 -6.29 -12.97
N GLY A 249 -11.11 -5.04 -13.05
CA GLY A 249 -12.06 -4.60 -14.07
C GLY A 249 -11.43 -4.43 -15.46
N ASP A 250 -12.26 -4.20 -16.47
CA ASP A 250 -11.82 -3.94 -17.86
C ASP A 250 -10.92 -2.69 -17.99
N ASP A 251 -11.00 -1.79 -17.01
CA ASP A 251 -10.17 -0.58 -16.89
C ASP A 251 -8.80 -0.84 -16.22
N GLY A 252 -8.52 -2.08 -15.83
CA GLY A 252 -7.25 -2.47 -15.21
C GLY A 252 -7.15 -2.16 -13.71
N PHE A 253 -8.22 -1.65 -13.09
CA PHE A 253 -8.26 -1.35 -11.66
C PHE A 253 -8.75 -2.53 -10.81
N PRO A 254 -8.14 -2.78 -9.64
CA PRO A 254 -8.58 -3.83 -8.73
C PRO A 254 -10.02 -3.63 -8.27
N ARG A 255 -10.79 -4.71 -8.18
CA ARG A 255 -12.15 -4.71 -7.58
C ARG A 255 -12.19 -5.42 -6.24
N GLY A 256 -11.09 -6.06 -5.86
CA GLY A 256 -10.89 -6.74 -4.59
C GLY A 256 -9.66 -6.19 -3.89
N CYS A 257 -9.71 -6.13 -2.57
CA CYS A 257 -8.61 -5.70 -1.72
C CYS A 257 -8.49 -6.67 -0.55
N ILE A 258 -7.32 -7.28 -0.38
CA ILE A 258 -6.98 -8.08 0.79
C ILE A 258 -6.25 -7.17 1.77
N MET A 259 -6.75 -7.09 3.00
CA MET A 259 -6.20 -6.27 4.06
C MET A 259 -5.83 -7.16 5.23
N ALA A 260 -4.56 -7.09 5.65
CA ALA A 260 -4.02 -7.96 6.66
C ALA A 260 -3.18 -7.19 7.68
N MET A 261 -3.28 -7.64 8.93
CA MET A 261 -2.39 -7.25 10.01
C MET A 261 -1.53 -8.45 10.40
N LEU A 262 -0.23 -8.31 10.24
CA LEU A 262 0.75 -9.36 10.51
C LEU A 262 1.65 -8.94 11.66
N LYS A 263 1.76 -9.73 12.73
CA LYS A 263 2.63 -9.42 13.88
C LYS A 263 3.96 -10.16 13.76
N ALA A 264 5.07 -9.46 13.95
CA ALA A 264 6.40 -10.03 13.93
C ALA A 264 6.63 -11.00 15.11
N VAL A 265 7.00 -12.26 14.80
CA VAL A 265 7.34 -13.33 15.77
C VAL A 265 8.80 -13.73 15.70
#